data_AF-A0A0B3AZ39-F1
#
_entry.id   AF-A0A0B3AZ39-F1
#
_cell.length_a   1.000
_cell.length_b   1.000
_cell.length_c   1.000
_cell.angle_alpha   90.00
_cell.angle_beta   90.00
_cell.angle_gamma   90.00
#
_symmetry.space_group_name_H-M   'P 1'
#
loop_
_entity.id
_entity.type
_entity.pdbx_description
1 polymer ?
#
loop_
_entity_poly.entity_id
_entity_poly.type
_entity_poly.pdbx_seq_one_letter_code
_entity_poly.pdbx_strand_id
1 'polypeptide(L)'
;MSKRGQFTLFVVLGILVLLLATLFFVFKDDLFGFVGIGGELSYPSEIQEVVDHVQECVDASSADAVFQIGLSGGYYDLPEKTYTDDTFAYPIPYYLYDGEDLSLSSDDLEHELNDYISVLVRSCITLEQFSDFTITEGAFSAQSFIEDTFVEAEISYPLTVAVGENSYTLPETYETDVIVNLGLLRSVAQEIVRADIADPQSIDYTSLLGYGLTKITVAPVSDDTYVYVLQDGSVINYTFFFAEYYSNLVSDAECVLDLDCENDFSCVEESCVEEEE
;
A
#
# COMPACT_ATOMS: atom_id res chain seq x y z
N MET A 1 58.47 11.28 -36.78
CA MET A 1 57.39 10.35 -37.20
C MET A 1 56.46 10.10 -36.01
N SER A 2 55.17 9.80 -36.26
CA SER A 2 54.11 9.36 -35.31
C SER A 2 53.03 10.35 -34.78
N LYS A 3 52.53 11.30 -35.60
CA LYS A 3 51.27 12.04 -35.27
C LYS A 3 50.07 11.76 -36.19
N ARG A 4 50.19 10.82 -37.15
CA ARG A 4 49.10 10.50 -38.11
C ARG A 4 48.36 9.18 -37.85
N GLY A 5 48.78 8.38 -36.87
CA GLY A 5 48.15 7.08 -36.55
C GLY A 5 47.09 7.09 -35.45
N GLN A 6 47.06 8.13 -34.60
CA GLN A 6 46.04 8.25 -33.53
C GLN A 6 44.68 8.66 -34.07
N PHE A 7 44.61 9.48 -35.13
CA PHE A 7 43.33 9.94 -35.66
C PHE A 7 42.51 8.77 -36.23
N THR A 8 43.16 7.84 -36.92
CA THR A 8 42.54 6.61 -37.42
C THR A 8 42.06 5.70 -36.28
N LEU A 9 42.73 5.71 -35.12
CA LEU A 9 42.31 4.91 -33.97
C LEU A 9 40.96 5.39 -33.42
N PHE A 10 40.77 6.70 -33.29
CA PHE A 10 39.50 7.26 -32.81
C PHE A 10 38.35 7.04 -33.79
N VAL A 11 38.61 7.13 -35.10
CA VAL A 11 37.59 6.85 -36.12
C VAL A 11 37.16 5.38 -36.09
N VAL A 12 38.11 4.44 -35.99
CA VAL A 12 37.80 3.01 -35.89
C VAL A 12 37.05 2.70 -34.60
N LEU A 13 37.43 3.31 -33.48
CA LEU A 13 36.74 3.14 -32.19
C LEU A 13 35.29 3.68 -32.25
N GLY A 14 35.09 4.84 -32.85
CA GLY A 14 33.76 5.42 -33.02
C GLY A 14 32.84 4.55 -33.88
N ILE A 15 33.36 4.01 -34.99
CA ILE A 15 32.61 3.07 -35.83
C ILE A 15 32.29 1.78 -35.06
N LEU A 16 33.23 1.27 -34.27
CA LEU A 16 33.00 0.07 -33.45
C LEU A 16 31.91 0.29 -32.41
N VAL A 17 31.93 1.43 -31.70
CA VAL A 17 30.88 1.78 -30.72
C VAL A 17 29.53 1.96 -31.40
N LEU A 18 29.48 2.61 -32.57
CA LEU A 18 28.24 2.73 -33.36
C LEU A 18 27.71 1.36 -33.81
N LEU A 19 28.60 0.46 -34.24
CA LEU A 19 28.22 -0.90 -34.61
C LEU A 19 27.64 -1.65 -33.42
N LEU A 20 28.31 -1.60 -32.27
CA LEU A 20 27.83 -2.24 -31.04
C LEU A 20 26.51 -1.65 -30.54
N ALA A 21 26.35 -0.32 -30.59
CA ALA A 21 25.10 0.33 -30.24
C ALA A 21 23.96 -0.05 -31.19
N THR A 22 24.23 -0.08 -32.50
CA THR A 22 23.23 -0.49 -33.51
C THR A 22 22.84 -1.95 -33.32
N LEU A 23 23.82 -2.82 -33.08
CA LEU A 23 23.60 -4.24 -32.83
C LEU A 23 22.82 -4.46 -31.54
N PHE A 24 23.15 -3.71 -30.48
CA PHE A 24 22.39 -3.68 -29.24
C PHE A 24 20.94 -3.26 -29.47
N PHE A 25 20.68 -2.16 -30.20
CA PHE A 25 19.31 -1.71 -30.47
C PHE A 25 18.50 -2.63 -31.36
N VAL A 26 19.13 -3.35 -32.29
CA VAL A 26 18.46 -4.32 -33.19
C VAL A 26 18.15 -5.63 -32.46
N PHE A 27 19.05 -6.09 -31.59
CA PHE A 27 18.88 -7.34 -30.86
C PHE A 27 18.35 -7.17 -29.43
N LYS A 28 18.04 -5.94 -28.99
CA LYS A 28 17.51 -5.72 -27.62
C LYS A 28 16.24 -6.55 -27.39
N ASP A 29 15.34 -6.60 -28.38
CA ASP A 29 14.06 -7.29 -28.23
C ASP A 29 14.24 -8.82 -28.15
N ASP A 30 15.22 -9.38 -28.90
CA ASP A 30 15.58 -10.81 -28.82
C ASP A 30 16.40 -11.16 -27.56
N LEU A 31 17.23 -10.24 -27.06
CA LEU A 31 18.10 -10.46 -25.90
C LEU A 31 17.32 -10.34 -24.58
N PHE A 32 16.37 -9.40 -24.51
CA PHE A 32 15.45 -9.23 -23.39
C PHE A 32 14.25 -10.19 -23.46
N GLY A 33 13.86 -10.68 -24.65
CA GLY A 33 12.83 -11.72 -24.78
C GLY A 33 13.25 -13.12 -24.30
N PHE A 34 14.55 -13.41 -24.18
CA PHE A 34 15.06 -14.70 -23.70
C PHE A 34 15.32 -14.76 -22.19
N VAL A 35 15.54 -13.60 -21.55
CA VAL A 35 15.64 -13.46 -20.09
C VAL A 35 14.25 -13.05 -19.63
N GLY A 36 13.41 -14.01 -19.20
CA GLY A 36 11.97 -13.84 -18.93
C GLY A 36 11.58 -12.70 -17.99
N ILE A 37 11.74 -11.47 -18.46
CA ILE A 37 11.38 -10.20 -17.84
C ILE A 37 10.68 -9.44 -18.98
N GLY A 38 9.36 -9.54 -19.05
CA GLY A 38 8.52 -8.63 -19.83
C GLY A 38 8.55 -8.77 -21.35
N GLY A 39 8.52 -9.99 -21.89
CA GLY A 39 8.11 -10.16 -23.29
C GLY A 39 6.63 -9.86 -23.42
N GLU A 40 6.25 -8.66 -23.88
CA GLU A 40 4.88 -8.33 -24.27
C GLU A 40 4.41 -9.40 -25.27
N LEU A 41 3.61 -10.35 -24.80
CA LEU A 41 2.87 -11.26 -25.66
C LEU A 41 1.96 -10.39 -26.51
N SER A 42 2.29 -10.23 -27.80
CA SER A 42 1.46 -9.44 -28.70
C SER A 42 0.20 -10.22 -29.01
N TYR A 43 -0.87 -9.91 -28.26
CA TYR A 43 -2.20 -10.43 -28.49
C TYR A 43 -2.91 -9.68 -29.62
N PRO A 44 -3.89 -10.29 -30.30
CA PRO A 44 -4.87 -9.54 -31.08
C PRO A 44 -5.55 -8.48 -30.22
N SER A 45 -5.96 -7.35 -30.84
CA SER A 45 -6.61 -6.23 -30.14
C SER A 45 -7.73 -6.66 -29.21
N GLU A 46 -8.57 -7.59 -29.67
CA GLU A 46 -9.75 -8.06 -28.98
C GLU A 46 -9.41 -8.92 -27.73
N ILE A 47 -8.23 -9.56 -27.72
CA ILE A 47 -7.73 -10.33 -26.58
C ILE A 47 -6.98 -9.41 -25.60
N GLN A 48 -6.28 -8.41 -26.14
CA GLN A 48 -5.61 -7.39 -25.33
C GLN A 48 -6.61 -6.65 -24.43
N GLU A 49 -7.82 -6.37 -24.94
CA GLU A 49 -8.90 -5.76 -24.13
C GLU A 49 -9.25 -6.57 -22.88
N VAL A 50 -9.14 -7.90 -22.91
CA VAL A 50 -9.38 -8.75 -21.72
C VAL A 50 -8.21 -8.63 -20.73
N VAL A 51 -6.98 -8.63 -21.23
CA VAL A 51 -5.77 -8.46 -20.40
C VAL A 51 -5.79 -7.12 -19.70
N ASP A 52 -6.07 -6.05 -20.46
CA ASP A 52 -6.12 -4.68 -19.96
C ASP A 52 -7.23 -4.54 -18.92
N HIS A 53 -8.42 -5.09 -19.15
CA HIS A 53 -9.51 -5.09 -18.17
C HIS A 53 -9.12 -5.76 -16.84
N VAL A 54 -8.44 -6.91 -16.90
CA VAL A 54 -7.98 -7.61 -15.69
C VAL A 54 -6.91 -6.77 -14.97
N GLN A 55 -5.92 -6.24 -15.70
CA GLN A 55 -4.88 -5.40 -15.10
C GLN A 55 -5.45 -4.12 -14.47
N GLU A 56 -6.37 -3.43 -15.15
CA GLU A 56 -7.06 -2.25 -14.61
C GLU A 56 -7.81 -2.57 -13.32
N CYS A 57 -8.45 -3.75 -13.25
CA CYS A 57 -9.08 -4.21 -12.02
C CYS A 57 -8.09 -4.50 -10.90
N VAL A 58 -6.94 -5.09 -11.21
CA VAL A 58 -5.86 -5.33 -10.23
C VAL A 58 -5.32 -4.00 -9.70
N ASP A 59 -5.00 -3.06 -10.57
CA ASP A 59 -4.48 -1.74 -10.21
C ASP A 59 -5.47 -0.96 -9.32
N ALA A 60 -6.72 -0.84 -9.77
CA ALA A 60 -7.72 -0.05 -9.07
C ALA A 60 -8.15 -0.69 -7.74
N SER A 61 -8.37 -2.01 -7.72
CA SER A 61 -8.88 -2.71 -6.53
C SER A 61 -7.80 -2.87 -5.46
N SER A 62 -6.54 -3.07 -5.85
CA SER A 62 -5.44 -3.15 -4.88
C SER A 62 -5.17 -1.79 -4.24
N ALA A 63 -5.21 -0.71 -5.03
CA ALA A 63 -5.11 0.65 -4.49
C ALA A 63 -6.24 0.98 -3.52
N ASP A 64 -7.50 0.62 -3.84
CA ASP A 64 -8.63 0.82 -2.92
C ASP A 64 -8.47 -0.03 -1.65
N ALA A 65 -8.15 -1.33 -1.77
CA ALA A 65 -7.92 -2.19 -0.61
C ALA A 65 -6.86 -1.62 0.34
N VAL A 66 -5.70 -1.21 -0.21
CA VAL A 66 -4.61 -0.61 0.56
C VAL A 66 -5.04 0.70 1.21
N PHE A 67 -5.86 1.52 0.56
CA PHE A 67 -6.38 2.74 1.16
C PHE A 67 -7.36 2.47 2.31
N GLN A 68 -8.36 1.61 2.07
CA GLN A 68 -9.40 1.30 3.05
C GLN A 68 -8.86 0.54 4.27
N ILE A 69 -7.87 -0.35 4.09
CA ILE A 69 -7.31 -1.12 5.19
C ILE A 69 -6.56 -0.22 6.18
N GLY A 70 -5.92 0.85 5.71
CA GLY A 70 -5.30 1.86 6.59
C GLY A 70 -6.34 2.54 7.48
N LEU A 71 -7.50 2.88 6.92
CA LEU A 71 -8.62 3.46 7.67
C LEU A 71 -9.18 2.53 8.75
N SER A 72 -9.03 1.22 8.55
CA SER A 72 -9.51 0.18 9.45
C SER A 72 -8.40 -0.36 10.36
N GLY A 73 -7.31 0.39 10.53
CA GLY A 73 -6.20 -0.01 11.39
C GLY A 73 -5.55 -1.32 10.98
N GLY A 74 -5.55 -1.63 9.69
CA GLY A 74 -4.97 -2.86 9.17
C GLY A 74 -5.90 -4.07 9.10
N TYR A 75 -7.13 -3.97 9.60
CA TYR A 75 -8.09 -5.09 9.60
C TYR A 75 -9.04 -5.02 8.41
N TYR A 76 -9.19 -6.13 7.69
CA TYR A 76 -10.29 -6.32 6.75
C TYR A 76 -11.49 -6.94 7.47
N ASP A 77 -11.27 -8.01 8.25
CA ASP A 77 -12.26 -8.57 9.17
C ASP A 77 -12.06 -7.97 10.57
N LEU A 78 -12.96 -7.07 10.94
CA LEU A 78 -12.83 -6.30 12.18
C LEU A 78 -12.91 -7.21 13.41
N PRO A 79 -12.01 -7.05 14.40
CA PRO A 79 -12.03 -7.86 15.61
C PRO A 79 -13.21 -7.48 16.52
N GLU A 80 -13.56 -8.39 17.44
CA GLU A 80 -14.63 -8.13 18.43
C GLU A 80 -14.35 -6.87 19.26
N LYS A 81 -13.07 -6.64 19.60
CA LYS A 81 -12.62 -5.45 20.31
C LYS A 81 -12.41 -4.30 19.32
N THR A 82 -13.51 -3.62 19.03
CA THR A 82 -13.54 -2.47 18.12
C THR A 82 -14.36 -1.35 18.75
N TYR A 83 -13.85 -0.12 18.69
CA TYR A 83 -14.57 1.08 19.05
C TYR A 83 -15.58 1.42 17.94
N THR A 84 -16.81 1.74 18.31
CA THR A 84 -17.85 2.17 17.37
C THR A 84 -18.66 3.28 18.02
N ASP A 85 -18.75 4.41 17.32
CA ASP A 85 -19.54 5.56 17.73
C ASP A 85 -19.99 6.33 16.48
N ASP A 86 -21.02 7.16 16.63
CA ASP A 86 -21.58 7.99 15.55
C ASP A 86 -20.60 9.08 15.08
N THR A 87 -19.52 9.37 15.83
CA THR A 87 -18.51 10.38 15.47
C THR A 87 -17.62 9.95 14.30
N PHE A 88 -17.30 8.65 14.19
CA PHE A 88 -16.44 8.13 13.14
C PHE A 88 -17.28 7.41 12.09
N ALA A 89 -16.93 7.60 10.81
CA ALA A 89 -17.64 6.96 9.71
C ALA A 89 -17.40 5.43 9.63
N TYR A 90 -16.41 4.92 10.38
CA TYR A 90 -15.97 3.53 10.35
C TYR A 90 -15.66 3.04 11.77
N PRO A 91 -15.88 1.75 12.08
CA PRO A 91 -15.40 1.16 13.32
C PRO A 91 -13.87 1.17 13.39
N ILE A 92 -13.31 1.40 14.58
CA ILE A 92 -11.86 1.54 14.79
C ILE A 92 -11.37 0.43 15.73
N PRO A 93 -10.49 -0.48 15.29
CA PRO A 93 -10.02 -1.58 16.13
C PRO A 93 -9.18 -1.07 17.30
N TYR A 94 -9.31 -1.74 18.45
CA TYR A 94 -8.41 -1.49 19.57
C TYR A 94 -7.07 -2.18 19.32
N TYR A 95 -6.00 -1.40 19.33
CA TYR A 95 -4.62 -1.89 19.32
C TYR A 95 -4.08 -2.09 20.75
N LEU A 96 -4.63 -1.37 21.72
CA LEU A 96 -4.35 -1.57 23.14
C LEU A 96 -5.67 -1.68 23.89
N TYR A 97 -5.82 -2.70 24.71
CA TYR A 97 -7.02 -2.88 25.53
C TYR A 97 -6.67 -3.32 26.94
N ASP A 98 -6.78 -2.41 27.92
CA ASP A 98 -6.43 -2.67 29.32
C ASP A 98 -5.01 -3.25 29.51
N GLY A 99 -4.04 -2.72 28.76
CA GLY A 99 -2.63 -3.15 28.81
C GLY A 99 -2.31 -4.39 27.97
N GLU A 100 -3.28 -4.93 27.22
CA GLU A 100 -3.08 -6.01 26.25
C GLU A 100 -2.80 -5.44 24.86
N ASP A 101 -1.65 -5.79 24.27
CA ASP A 101 -1.31 -5.49 22.86
C ASP A 101 -2.15 -6.37 21.94
N LEU A 102 -2.96 -5.73 21.11
CA LEU A 102 -3.84 -6.32 20.10
C LEU A 102 -3.48 -5.87 18.68
N SER A 103 -2.33 -5.20 18.51
CA SER A 103 -1.87 -4.77 17.19
C SER A 103 -1.53 -5.96 16.29
N LEU A 104 -1.77 -5.81 14.98
CA LEU A 104 -1.46 -6.85 14.00
C LEU A 104 0.05 -7.01 13.79
N SER A 105 0.49 -8.26 13.60
CA SER A 105 1.83 -8.51 13.07
C SER A 105 1.90 -8.13 11.58
N SER A 106 3.11 -8.13 11.00
CA SER A 106 3.28 -7.88 9.56
C SER A 106 2.56 -8.95 8.73
N ASP A 107 2.77 -10.21 9.10
CA ASP A 107 2.22 -11.37 8.40
C ASP A 107 0.68 -11.39 8.50
N ASP A 108 0.12 -11.01 9.66
CA ASP A 108 -1.33 -10.93 9.82
C ASP A 108 -1.93 -9.77 9.01
N LEU A 109 -1.27 -8.61 8.97
CA LEU A 109 -1.72 -7.49 8.13
C LEU A 109 -1.70 -7.84 6.64
N GLU A 110 -0.65 -8.51 6.16
CA GLU A 110 -0.59 -9.01 4.78
C GLU A 110 -1.71 -10.02 4.52
N HIS A 111 -2.04 -10.88 5.49
CA HIS A 111 -3.14 -11.82 5.37
C HIS A 111 -4.50 -11.11 5.22
N GLU A 112 -4.79 -10.13 6.09
CA GLU A 112 -6.00 -9.30 6.02
C GLU A 112 -6.09 -8.58 4.66
N LEU A 113 -4.98 -8.03 4.18
CA LEU A 113 -4.91 -7.34 2.90
C LEU A 113 -5.11 -8.28 1.70
N ASN A 114 -4.56 -9.50 1.75
CA ASN A 114 -4.74 -10.51 0.70
C ASN A 114 -6.21 -10.87 0.52
N ASP A 115 -6.92 -11.05 1.63
CA ASP A 115 -8.35 -11.38 1.61
C ASP A 115 -9.17 -10.21 1.06
N TYR A 116 -8.83 -8.97 1.44
CA TYR A 116 -9.51 -7.80 0.93
C TYR A 116 -9.29 -7.60 -0.58
N ILE A 117 -8.03 -7.62 -1.03
CA ILE A 117 -7.68 -7.52 -2.46
C ILE A 117 -8.39 -8.61 -3.25
N SER A 118 -8.39 -9.84 -2.74
CA SER A 118 -9.06 -10.98 -3.40
C SER A 118 -10.53 -10.73 -3.64
N VAL A 119 -11.25 -10.16 -2.66
CA VAL A 119 -12.67 -9.82 -2.81
C VAL A 119 -12.88 -8.69 -3.82
N LEU A 120 -12.13 -7.60 -3.72
CA LEU A 120 -12.32 -6.44 -4.58
C LEU A 120 -11.96 -6.74 -6.04
N VAL A 121 -10.80 -7.37 -6.30
CA VAL A 121 -10.35 -7.71 -7.66
C VAL A 121 -11.35 -8.65 -8.33
N ARG A 122 -11.79 -9.72 -7.63
CA ARG A 122 -12.80 -10.64 -8.18
C ARG A 122 -14.12 -9.93 -8.47
N SER A 123 -14.53 -8.99 -7.62
CA SER A 123 -15.76 -8.24 -7.83
C SER A 123 -15.65 -7.22 -8.97
N CYS A 124 -14.44 -6.72 -9.25
CA CYS A 124 -14.20 -5.79 -10.36
C CYS A 124 -14.23 -6.50 -11.71
N ILE A 125 -13.64 -7.70 -11.80
CA ILE A 125 -13.49 -8.41 -13.06
C ILE A 125 -14.85 -8.91 -13.57
N THR A 126 -15.35 -8.31 -14.64
CA THR A 126 -16.63 -8.66 -15.28
C THR A 126 -16.37 -9.27 -16.65
N LEU A 127 -16.17 -10.60 -16.71
CA LEU A 127 -15.83 -11.28 -17.97
C LEU A 127 -17.03 -11.44 -18.92
N GLU A 128 -18.25 -11.29 -18.40
CA GLU A 128 -19.49 -11.43 -19.18
C GLU A 128 -19.63 -10.36 -20.26
N GLN A 129 -18.92 -9.23 -20.15
CA GLN A 129 -18.89 -8.19 -21.17
C GLN A 129 -18.21 -8.65 -22.47
N PHE A 130 -17.39 -9.71 -22.40
CA PHE A 130 -16.68 -10.30 -23.54
C PHE A 130 -17.43 -11.51 -24.11
N SER A 131 -18.73 -11.33 -24.42
CA SER A 131 -19.62 -12.42 -24.82
C SER A 131 -19.25 -13.14 -26.11
N ASP A 132 -18.39 -12.54 -26.94
CA ASP A 132 -17.89 -13.13 -28.17
C ASP A 132 -16.80 -14.19 -27.93
N PHE A 133 -16.30 -14.30 -26.70
CA PHE A 133 -15.25 -15.24 -26.31
C PHE A 133 -15.78 -16.35 -25.41
N THR A 134 -15.10 -17.49 -25.46
CA THR A 134 -15.20 -18.50 -24.41
C THR A 134 -14.00 -18.35 -23.49
N ILE A 135 -14.22 -17.85 -22.28
CA ILE A 135 -13.17 -17.64 -21.28
C ILE A 135 -13.23 -18.77 -20.26
N THR A 136 -12.08 -19.38 -19.99
CA THR A 136 -11.91 -20.40 -18.95
C THR A 136 -11.00 -19.85 -17.87
N GLU A 137 -11.52 -19.83 -16.64
CA GLU A 137 -10.82 -19.35 -15.46
C GLU A 137 -10.10 -20.49 -14.74
N GLY A 138 -8.87 -20.23 -14.29
CA GLY A 138 -8.15 -21.11 -13.38
C GLY A 138 -8.33 -20.70 -11.92
N ALA A 139 -7.41 -21.15 -11.06
CA ALA A 139 -7.44 -20.82 -9.64
C ALA A 139 -7.02 -19.36 -9.42
N PHE A 140 -7.84 -18.60 -8.71
CA PHE A 140 -7.53 -17.22 -8.34
C PHE A 140 -6.91 -17.17 -6.94
N SER A 141 -5.82 -16.42 -6.79
CA SER A 141 -5.23 -16.04 -5.49
C SER A 141 -4.62 -14.64 -5.54
N ALA A 142 -4.68 -13.92 -4.41
CA ALA A 142 -3.99 -12.66 -4.21
C ALA A 142 -2.93 -12.81 -3.11
N GLN A 143 -1.79 -12.18 -3.30
CA GLN A 143 -0.71 -12.02 -2.32
C GLN A 143 -0.29 -10.55 -2.29
N SER A 144 0.16 -10.09 -1.13
CA SER A 144 0.62 -8.74 -0.91
C SER A 144 1.83 -8.76 0.01
N PHE A 145 2.74 -7.84 -0.25
CA PHE A 145 3.97 -7.65 0.51
C PHE A 145 4.04 -6.19 0.91
N ILE A 146 4.13 -5.94 2.21
CA ILE A 146 4.06 -4.59 2.77
C ILE A 146 5.47 -4.13 3.15
N GLU A 147 6.00 -3.22 2.35
CA GLU A 147 7.23 -2.49 2.64
C GLU A 147 6.90 -1.15 3.34
N ASP A 148 7.94 -0.46 3.81
CA ASP A 148 7.76 0.79 4.55
C ASP A 148 7.07 1.88 3.72
N THR A 149 7.32 1.94 2.40
CA THR A 149 6.89 3.04 1.52
C THR A 149 6.08 2.61 0.30
N PHE A 150 5.80 1.32 0.16
CA PHE A 150 4.92 0.79 -0.88
C PHE A 150 4.37 -0.57 -0.47
N VAL A 151 3.29 -0.96 -1.14
CA VAL A 151 2.72 -2.30 -1.06
C VAL A 151 2.74 -2.91 -2.45
N GLU A 152 3.38 -4.06 -2.58
CA GLU A 152 3.33 -4.88 -3.80
C GLU A 152 2.13 -5.83 -3.71
N ALA A 153 1.32 -5.90 -4.76
CA ALA A 153 0.21 -6.86 -4.86
C ALA A 153 0.39 -7.75 -6.09
N GLU A 154 0.37 -9.06 -5.86
CA GLU A 154 0.53 -10.12 -6.87
C GLU A 154 -0.76 -10.95 -6.97
N ILE A 155 -1.42 -10.88 -8.12
CA ILE A 155 -2.68 -11.57 -8.38
C ILE A 155 -2.42 -12.68 -9.40
N SER A 156 -2.54 -13.93 -8.96
CA SER A 156 -2.55 -15.07 -9.87
C SER A 156 -3.97 -15.30 -10.36
N TYR A 157 -4.18 -15.11 -11.66
CA TYR A 157 -5.46 -15.33 -12.31
C TYR A 157 -5.27 -15.88 -13.74
N PRO A 158 -4.90 -17.16 -13.87
CA PRO A 158 -4.66 -17.77 -15.16
C PRO A 158 -5.97 -17.89 -15.95
N LEU A 159 -6.00 -17.22 -17.11
CA LEU A 159 -7.14 -17.19 -18.02
C LEU A 159 -6.77 -17.80 -19.37
N THR A 160 -7.72 -18.54 -19.96
CA THR A 160 -7.64 -18.98 -21.35
C THR A 160 -8.83 -18.45 -22.13
N VAL A 161 -8.57 -17.74 -23.23
CA VAL A 161 -9.58 -17.12 -24.10
C VAL A 161 -9.63 -17.86 -25.43
N ALA A 162 -10.79 -18.36 -25.84
CA ALA A 162 -11.00 -19.02 -27.11
C ALA A 162 -11.94 -18.21 -28.03
N VAL A 163 -11.52 -18.03 -29.29
CA VAL A 163 -12.23 -17.28 -30.33
C VAL A 163 -12.16 -18.04 -31.65
N GLY A 164 -13.29 -18.60 -32.09
CA GLY A 164 -13.32 -19.46 -33.27
C GLY A 164 -12.47 -20.73 -33.07
N GLU A 165 -11.43 -20.90 -33.89
CA GLU A 165 -10.47 -22.02 -33.79
C GLU A 165 -9.19 -21.65 -33.00
N ASN A 166 -9.04 -20.38 -32.63
CA ASN A 166 -7.86 -19.90 -31.92
C ASN A 166 -8.08 -19.92 -30.41
N SER A 167 -7.02 -20.19 -29.66
CA SER A 167 -7.00 -20.14 -28.19
C SER A 167 -5.73 -19.43 -27.72
N TYR A 168 -5.89 -18.57 -26.73
CA TYR A 168 -4.85 -17.73 -26.16
C TYR A 168 -4.81 -17.94 -24.65
N THR A 169 -3.62 -18.18 -24.13
CA THR A 169 -3.35 -18.17 -22.68
C THR A 169 -2.89 -16.77 -22.31
N LEU A 170 -3.57 -16.15 -21.36
CA LEU A 170 -3.22 -14.83 -20.85
C LEU A 170 -2.09 -14.93 -19.81
N PRO A 171 -1.51 -13.81 -19.33
CA PRO A 171 -0.57 -13.84 -18.22
C PRO A 171 -1.14 -14.62 -17.02
N GLU A 172 -0.30 -15.43 -16.37
CA GLU A 172 -0.73 -16.16 -15.17
C GLU A 172 -0.82 -15.25 -13.94
N THR A 173 -0.02 -14.19 -13.93
CA THR A 173 0.13 -13.25 -12.82
C THR A 173 0.03 -11.82 -13.33
N TYR A 174 -0.61 -10.99 -12.51
CA TYR A 174 -0.77 -9.55 -12.66
C TYR A 174 -0.21 -8.88 -11.40
N GLU A 175 0.60 -7.85 -11.56
CA GLU A 175 1.33 -7.19 -10.47
C GLU A 175 1.04 -5.69 -10.47
N THR A 176 1.04 -5.09 -9.28
CA THR A 176 0.91 -3.64 -9.12
C THR A 176 1.57 -3.17 -7.82
N ASP A 177 2.14 -1.96 -7.84
CA ASP A 177 2.75 -1.31 -6.68
C ASP A 177 1.91 -0.11 -6.24
N VAL A 178 1.45 -0.13 -4.99
CA VAL A 178 0.73 0.98 -4.37
C VAL A 178 1.69 1.78 -3.48
N ILE A 179 2.06 2.98 -3.93
CA ILE A 179 3.02 3.85 -3.23
C ILE A 179 2.33 4.57 -2.05
N VAL A 180 2.40 3.97 -0.87
CA VAL A 180 1.90 4.49 0.41
C VAL A 180 2.81 4.04 1.55
N ASN A 181 2.83 4.76 2.68
CA ASN A 181 3.65 4.33 3.82
C ASN A 181 2.91 3.43 4.83
N LEU A 182 2.11 2.47 4.37
CA LEU A 182 1.35 1.57 5.25
C LEU A 182 2.26 0.81 6.24
N GLY A 183 3.38 0.27 5.77
CA GLY A 183 4.35 -0.43 6.64
C GLY A 183 4.92 0.47 7.73
N LEU A 184 5.30 1.70 7.37
CA LEU A 184 5.78 2.71 8.30
C LEU A 184 4.70 3.09 9.33
N LEU A 185 3.49 3.44 8.89
CA LEU A 185 2.42 3.86 9.79
C LEU A 185 2.05 2.76 10.78
N ARG A 186 1.98 1.50 10.33
CA ARG A 186 1.80 0.34 11.22
C ARG A 186 2.92 0.26 12.25
N SER A 187 4.18 0.40 11.82
CA SER A 187 5.33 0.30 12.72
C SER A 187 5.27 1.38 13.82
N VAL A 188 4.89 2.62 13.46
CA VAL A 188 4.73 3.71 14.42
C VAL A 188 3.57 3.44 15.38
N ALA A 189 2.42 2.97 14.89
CA ALA A 189 1.30 2.56 15.75
C ALA A 189 1.73 1.51 16.79
N GLN A 190 2.54 0.52 16.39
CA GLN A 190 3.08 -0.48 17.32
C GLN A 190 4.10 0.10 18.30
N GLU A 191 4.88 1.11 17.91
CA GLU A 191 5.76 1.82 18.84
C GLU A 191 4.98 2.60 19.89
N ILE A 192 3.87 3.25 19.51
CA ILE A 192 2.94 3.92 20.42
C ILE A 192 2.41 2.92 21.46
N VAL A 193 1.78 1.84 21.01
CA VAL A 193 1.21 0.80 21.88
C VAL A 193 2.26 0.24 22.85
N ARG A 194 3.48 -0.04 22.37
CA ARG A 194 4.58 -0.52 23.22
C ARG A 194 5.02 0.50 24.25
N ALA A 195 5.07 1.78 23.89
CA ALA A 195 5.40 2.86 24.81
C ALA A 195 4.33 2.99 25.89
N ASP A 196 3.04 2.91 25.51
CA ASP A 196 1.92 3.01 26.44
C ASP A 196 1.81 1.84 27.40
N ILE A 197 2.11 0.62 26.95
CA ILE A 197 2.21 -0.53 27.85
C ILE A 197 3.35 -0.33 28.87
N ALA A 198 4.45 0.30 28.47
CA ALA A 198 5.62 0.49 29.33
C ALA A 198 5.44 1.63 30.33
N ASP A 199 4.90 2.76 29.90
CA ASP A 199 4.62 3.94 30.71
C ASP A 199 3.41 4.71 30.14
N PRO A 200 2.18 4.41 30.59
CA PRO A 200 0.92 4.96 30.06
C PRO A 200 0.75 6.49 30.17
N GLN A 201 1.75 7.22 30.68
CA GLN A 201 1.69 8.65 30.97
C GLN A 201 2.87 9.43 30.37
N SER A 202 3.69 8.82 29.51
CA SER A 202 4.97 9.41 29.09
C SER A 202 5.24 9.44 27.58
N ILE A 203 4.25 9.31 26.70
CA ILE A 203 4.56 9.32 25.26
C ILE A 203 5.14 10.68 24.85
N ASP A 204 6.41 10.66 24.44
CA ASP A 204 7.04 11.79 23.75
C ASP A 204 6.65 11.75 22.27
N TYR A 205 5.47 12.29 21.96
CA TYR A 205 4.98 12.38 20.58
C TYR A 205 5.92 13.18 19.65
N THR A 206 6.77 14.05 20.20
CA THR A 206 7.76 14.79 19.41
C THR A 206 8.80 13.85 18.79
N SER A 207 9.12 12.75 19.47
CA SER A 207 10.02 11.72 18.93
C SER A 207 9.39 10.93 17.78
N LEU A 208 8.06 10.74 17.81
CA LEU A 208 7.31 9.99 16.79
C LEU A 208 7.15 10.77 15.47
N LEU A 209 7.07 12.10 15.54
CA LEU A 209 7.09 12.97 14.35
C LEU A 209 8.44 12.89 13.59
N GLY A 210 9.50 12.39 14.24
CA GLY A 210 10.80 12.16 13.62
C GLY A 210 10.80 11.07 12.54
N TYR A 211 9.74 10.26 12.44
CA TYR A 211 9.62 9.16 11.48
C TYR A 211 9.02 9.54 10.13
N GLY A 212 8.83 10.84 9.85
CA GLY A 212 8.32 11.31 8.55
C GLY A 212 6.80 11.41 8.47
N LEU A 213 6.12 11.36 9.61
CA LEU A 213 4.71 11.71 9.72
C LEU A 213 4.50 13.20 9.52
N THR A 214 3.40 13.58 8.89
CA THR A 214 2.99 14.98 8.76
C THR A 214 2.15 15.41 9.94
N LYS A 215 1.33 14.49 10.47
CA LYS A 215 0.38 14.78 11.53
C LYS A 215 0.07 13.54 12.38
N ILE A 216 -0.03 13.75 13.68
CA ILE A 216 -0.54 12.78 14.64
C ILE A 216 -1.67 13.47 15.40
N THR A 217 -2.86 12.91 15.35
CA THR A 217 -4.01 13.38 16.14
C THR A 217 -4.37 12.33 17.18
N VAL A 218 -4.49 12.75 18.44
CA VAL A 218 -4.97 11.92 19.54
C VAL A 218 -6.28 12.52 20.04
N ALA A 219 -7.37 11.79 19.83
CA ALA A 219 -8.72 12.23 20.19
C ALA A 219 -9.24 11.42 21.39
N PRO A 220 -9.46 12.03 22.57
CA PRO A 220 -10.27 11.43 23.62
C PRO A 220 -11.73 11.36 23.16
N VAL A 221 -12.22 10.16 22.87
CA VAL A 221 -13.58 9.95 22.33
C VAL A 221 -14.56 9.48 23.41
N SER A 222 -14.02 8.97 24.53
CA SER A 222 -14.73 8.71 25.78
C SER A 222 -13.76 8.83 26.96
N ASP A 223 -14.27 8.71 28.20
CA ASP A 223 -13.45 8.70 29.42
C ASP A 223 -12.39 7.59 29.45
N ASP A 224 -12.59 6.54 28.65
CA ASP A 224 -11.80 5.30 28.65
C ASP A 224 -11.20 4.95 27.28
N THR A 225 -11.45 5.74 26.23
CA THR A 225 -10.97 5.45 24.87
C THR A 225 -10.31 6.67 24.21
N TYR A 226 -9.12 6.44 23.66
CA TYR A 226 -8.43 7.36 22.76
C TYR A 226 -8.40 6.79 21.35
N VAL A 227 -8.64 7.63 20.35
CA VAL A 227 -8.45 7.31 18.94
C VAL A 227 -7.22 8.04 18.41
N TYR A 228 -6.33 7.28 17.80
CA TYR A 228 -5.13 7.76 17.13
C TYR A 228 -5.35 7.82 15.63
N VAL A 229 -4.97 8.95 15.03
CA VAL A 229 -4.97 9.16 13.59
C VAL A 229 -3.57 9.54 13.17
N LEU A 230 -2.89 8.61 12.48
CA LEU A 230 -1.57 8.83 11.93
C LEU A 230 -1.70 9.25 10.47
N GLN A 231 -1.08 10.36 10.09
CA GLN A 231 -1.06 10.83 8.72
C GLN A 231 0.37 11.04 8.23
N ASP A 232 0.59 10.67 6.98
CA ASP A 232 1.82 10.96 6.28
C ASP A 232 1.62 11.99 5.16
N GLY A 233 2.75 12.43 4.60
CA GLY A 233 2.80 13.28 3.41
C GLY A 233 3.26 12.53 2.18
N SER A 234 2.88 11.24 2.05
CA SER A 234 3.17 10.48 0.83
C SER A 234 2.42 11.08 -0.38
N VAL A 235 2.59 10.50 -1.58
CA VAL A 235 2.02 11.07 -2.83
C VAL A 235 0.51 11.34 -2.70
N ILE A 236 -0.17 10.51 -1.91
CA ILE A 236 -1.51 10.73 -1.41
C ILE A 236 -1.40 10.86 0.12
N ASN A 237 -2.05 11.84 0.75
CA ASN A 237 -2.09 11.90 2.22
C ASN A 237 -2.71 10.60 2.75
N TYR A 238 -1.88 9.70 3.27
CA TYR A 238 -2.29 8.37 3.70
C TYR A 238 -2.57 8.39 5.19
N THR A 239 -3.65 7.73 5.62
CA THR A 239 -4.13 7.81 7.01
C THR A 239 -4.29 6.42 7.59
N PHE A 240 -3.85 6.25 8.84
CA PHE A 240 -3.96 5.02 9.61
C PHE A 240 -4.64 5.28 10.96
N PHE A 241 -5.67 4.50 11.28
CA PHE A 241 -6.45 4.66 12.51
C PHE A 241 -6.24 3.48 13.47
N PHE A 242 -6.18 3.75 14.77
CA PHE A 242 -6.36 2.72 15.79
C PHE A 242 -6.88 3.34 17.09
N ALA A 243 -7.40 2.52 17.99
CA ALA A 243 -7.90 2.96 19.29
C ALA A 243 -7.14 2.30 20.43
N GLU A 244 -7.15 2.95 21.58
CA GLU A 244 -6.65 2.41 22.85
C GLU A 244 -7.69 2.56 23.95
N TYR A 245 -7.84 1.52 24.76
CA TYR A 245 -8.80 1.45 25.85
C TYR A 245 -8.13 1.28 27.22
N TYR A 246 -8.61 2.04 28.20
CA TYR A 246 -8.12 2.02 29.58
C TYR A 246 -9.25 2.12 30.61
N SER A 247 -9.48 1.04 31.38
CA SER A 247 -10.57 0.94 32.37
C SER A 247 -10.47 1.87 33.59
N ASN A 248 -9.31 2.48 33.86
CA ASN A 248 -9.07 3.30 35.06
C ASN A 248 -8.20 4.52 34.76
N LEU A 249 -8.49 5.27 33.69
CA LEU A 249 -7.88 6.58 33.51
C LEU A 249 -8.32 7.49 34.66
N VAL A 250 -7.34 8.05 35.37
CA VAL A 250 -7.61 9.19 36.23
C VAL A 250 -7.89 10.34 35.28
N SER A 251 -9.17 10.67 35.14
CA SER A 251 -9.72 11.79 34.36
C SER A 251 -9.04 13.09 34.78
N ASP A 252 -7.90 13.40 34.16
CA ASP A 252 -7.25 14.71 34.22
C ASP A 252 -6.88 15.22 32.81
N ALA A 253 -7.17 14.45 31.74
CA ALA A 253 -6.78 14.78 30.37
C ALA A 253 -8.00 14.87 29.43
N GLU A 254 -8.71 16.01 29.51
CA GLU A 254 -9.74 16.42 28.54
C GLU A 254 -9.13 17.08 27.28
N CYS A 255 -7.85 16.80 26.96
CA CYS A 255 -7.12 17.50 25.91
C CYS A 255 -7.11 16.69 24.60
N VAL A 256 -7.61 17.28 23.51
CA VAL A 256 -7.28 16.84 22.15
C VAL A 256 -5.87 17.34 21.85
N LEU A 257 -4.94 16.41 21.64
CA LEU A 257 -3.59 16.74 21.17
C LEU A 257 -3.59 16.63 19.65
N ASP A 258 -3.56 17.77 18.97
CA ASP A 258 -3.38 17.83 17.52
C ASP A 258 -1.97 18.35 17.19
N LEU A 259 -1.11 17.46 16.65
CA LEU A 259 0.27 17.76 16.32
C LEU A 259 0.37 17.99 14.80
N ASP A 260 0.10 19.22 14.36
CA ASP A 260 0.15 19.63 12.96
C ASP A 260 1.45 20.38 12.67
N CYS A 261 2.31 19.83 11.82
CA CYS A 261 3.66 20.37 11.55
C CYS A 261 3.78 21.04 10.18
N GLU A 262 2.84 21.92 9.82
CA GLU A 262 3.04 22.84 8.68
C GLU A 262 3.81 24.11 9.09
N ASN A 263 5.11 24.12 8.79
CA ASN A 263 5.98 25.31 8.63
C ASN A 263 6.41 26.16 9.85
N ASP A 264 6.14 25.81 11.10
CA ASP A 264 6.81 26.47 12.23
C ASP A 264 7.07 25.50 13.39
N PHE A 265 8.19 25.68 14.09
CA PHE A 265 8.72 24.78 15.13
C PHE A 265 7.92 24.79 16.45
N SER A 266 6.60 24.99 16.42
CA SER A 266 5.71 24.90 17.59
C SER A 266 4.69 23.79 17.39
N CYS A 267 5.10 22.55 17.64
CA CYS A 267 4.40 21.33 17.25
C CYS A 267 3.15 20.97 18.10
N VAL A 268 2.47 21.89 18.80
CA VAL A 268 1.28 21.53 19.61
C VAL A 268 0.23 22.64 19.52
N GLU A 269 -0.89 22.39 18.86
CA GLU A 269 -2.12 23.16 19.09
C GLU A 269 -2.99 22.40 20.10
N GLU A 270 -2.78 22.70 21.38
CA GLU A 270 -3.63 22.22 22.46
C GLU A 270 -4.93 23.04 22.43
N SER A 271 -6.05 22.46 22.00
CA SER A 271 -7.35 23.13 21.99
C SER A 271 -8.15 22.78 23.25
N CYS A 272 -7.72 23.32 24.39
CA CYS A 272 -8.44 23.16 25.65
C CYS A 272 -9.70 24.04 25.66
N VAL A 273 -10.87 23.44 25.86
CA VAL A 273 -12.07 24.18 26.28
C VAL A 273 -12.10 24.09 27.81
N GLU A 274 -11.74 25.16 28.50
CA GLU A 274 -12.03 25.27 29.94
C GLU A 274 -13.55 25.38 30.11
N GLU A 275 -14.20 24.35 30.67
CA GLU A 275 -15.52 24.55 31.26
C GLU A 275 -15.35 25.40 32.53
N GLU A 276 -15.66 26.69 32.45
CA GLU A 276 -15.79 27.56 33.62
C GLU A 276 -17.00 27.09 34.47
N GLU A 277 -16.76 26.46 35.63
CA GLU A 277 -17.73 26.32 36.73
C GLU A 277 -17.95 27.62 37.52
#